data_AF-T0RUL5-F1
#
_entry.id   AF-T0RUL5-F1
#
_cell.length_a   1.000
_cell.length_b   1.000
_cell.length_c   1.000
_cell.angle_alpha   90.00
_cell.angle_beta   90.00
_cell.angle_gamma   90.00
#
_symmetry.space_group_name_H-M   'P 1'
#
loop_
_entity.id
_entity.type
_entity.pdbx_description
1 polymer ?
#
loop_
_entity_poly.entity_id
_entity_poly.type
_entity_poly.pdbx_seq_one_letter_code
_entity_poly.pdbx_strand_id
1 'polypeptide(L)'
;MLLYVHVAADHYVISCGEGDTLACLMGAAEVAYASVFRAKPPVSIRAITNASGCFLPPALVVAQVLTPEEHIYAVVDTEPAYNDNEPPLDAFKRVVASWSQWQLYMVQLLWTMTQDPIVAISDLLACGAFKVLGSLLFSSDMQILRLALQVLERCMSVDCLSAARLFTQLLATKRLPDDPFVPTTLLRLLHTFCAESREAQTLLLEEGISSRLLALVDAVKTPEAAHAIDATLCLLQDSALLGRRPRSSRSNQSSPPMALQEIMYLLHSKQPKSLDVASKQLLLLAATEDDWAAAMAGSSAERAIFTELLHVAGSSFRTSHTVHMVVLGRFLSVMQSVAAFSTSTVLSDPGAIDYLLSLTSAASTYPSGIQEQAAQLLGRILLQSGEPLHCNGLIAMLCNTAPPIRDVATEVIASLLERDESPRMKESLVHRLMQDDILAICIDMLYAPSQRRQMLQILNIVLQEEDARDRVVDRFQCVSLFVSLLVDASWDVDGQRLAAKALAKLALSTYNLDNARF
;
A
#
# COMPACT_ATOMS: atom_id res chain seq x y z
N MET A 1 26.01 -6.67 -39.62
CA MET A 1 24.92 -6.75 -40.63
C MET A 1 24.30 -8.16 -40.61
N LEU A 2 23.13 -8.37 -41.22
CA LEU A 2 22.61 -9.72 -41.52
C LEU A 2 22.65 -9.96 -43.04
N LEU A 3 22.68 -11.23 -43.46
CA LEU A 3 22.43 -11.65 -44.83
C LEU A 3 21.39 -12.78 -44.88
N TYR A 4 20.26 -12.54 -45.55
CA TYR A 4 19.23 -13.52 -45.83
C TYR A 4 19.50 -14.14 -47.20
N VAL A 5 19.54 -15.46 -47.26
CA VAL A 5 19.83 -16.21 -48.49
C VAL A 5 18.70 -17.19 -48.75
N HIS A 6 18.11 -17.10 -49.94
CA HIS A 6 17.05 -17.96 -50.43
C HIS A 6 17.60 -18.90 -51.51
N VAL A 7 17.48 -20.22 -51.34
CA VAL A 7 17.91 -21.20 -52.34
C VAL A 7 16.84 -22.26 -52.56
N ALA A 8 16.15 -22.20 -53.70
CA ALA A 8 15.02 -23.06 -54.07
C ALA A 8 13.86 -23.05 -53.05
N ALA A 9 13.89 -23.95 -52.06
CA ALA A 9 12.92 -24.03 -50.95
C ALA A 9 13.56 -23.85 -49.57
N ASP A 10 14.89 -23.72 -49.52
CA ASP A 10 15.67 -23.60 -48.29
C ASP A 10 15.92 -22.11 -47.94
N HIS A 11 16.04 -21.80 -46.65
CA HIS A 11 16.05 -20.44 -46.10
C HIS A 11 17.16 -20.28 -45.06
N TYR A 12 18.04 -19.29 -45.21
CA TYR A 12 19.18 -19.08 -44.30
C TYR A 12 19.34 -17.63 -43.86
N VAL A 13 19.73 -17.43 -42.60
CA VAL A 13 20.17 -16.15 -42.04
C VAL A 13 21.63 -16.30 -41.62
N ILE A 14 22.52 -15.51 -42.23
CA ILE A 14 23.94 -15.42 -41.88
C ILE A 14 24.14 -14.12 -41.10
N SER A 15 24.89 -14.18 -39.99
CA SER A 15 25.30 -13.00 -39.23
C SER A 15 26.67 -12.54 -39.71
N CYS A 16 26.80 -11.24 -39.99
CA CYS A 16 27.95 -10.66 -40.69
C CYS A 16 28.54 -9.48 -39.91
N GLY A 17 29.84 -9.24 -40.05
CA GLY A 17 30.50 -8.09 -39.46
C GLY A 17 30.05 -6.76 -40.06
N GLU A 18 30.57 -5.66 -39.51
CA GLU A 18 30.30 -4.30 -40.01
C GLU A 18 31.33 -3.85 -41.07
N GLY A 19 32.47 -4.54 -41.18
CA GLY A 19 33.54 -4.27 -42.15
C GLY A 19 33.50 -5.12 -43.43
N ASP A 20 32.54 -6.05 -43.55
CA ASP A 20 32.50 -7.01 -44.65
C ASP A 20 31.88 -6.40 -45.92
N THR A 21 32.58 -6.45 -47.06
CA THR A 21 32.03 -5.95 -48.33
C THR A 21 31.02 -6.92 -48.93
N LEU A 22 30.08 -6.39 -49.74
CA LEU A 22 29.04 -7.15 -50.44
C LEU A 22 29.59 -8.41 -51.14
N ALA A 23 30.70 -8.28 -51.88
CA ALA A 23 31.32 -9.38 -52.61
C ALA A 23 31.94 -10.45 -51.66
N CYS A 24 32.55 -10.03 -50.55
CA CYS A 24 33.04 -10.96 -49.53
C CYS A 24 31.89 -11.77 -48.90
N LEU A 25 30.75 -11.12 -48.63
CA LEU A 25 29.58 -11.75 -48.04
C LEU A 25 28.89 -12.74 -48.97
N MET A 26 28.81 -12.41 -50.27
CA MET A 26 28.32 -13.34 -51.30
C MET A 26 29.23 -14.58 -51.39
N GLY A 27 30.55 -14.40 -51.50
CA GLY A 27 31.50 -15.52 -51.52
C GLY A 27 31.48 -16.38 -50.25
N ALA A 28 31.29 -15.77 -49.07
CA ALA A 28 31.14 -16.51 -47.82
C ALA A 28 29.86 -17.36 -47.81
N ALA A 29 28.74 -16.84 -48.33
CA ALA A 29 27.49 -17.58 -48.46
C ALA A 29 27.58 -18.74 -49.48
N GLU A 30 28.28 -18.54 -50.60
CA GLU A 30 28.55 -19.60 -51.60
C GLU A 30 29.39 -20.74 -51.01
N VAL A 31 30.46 -20.41 -50.27
CA VAL A 31 31.29 -21.39 -49.57
C VAL A 31 30.51 -22.12 -48.47
N ALA A 32 29.68 -21.42 -47.69
CA ALA A 32 28.82 -22.02 -46.68
C ALA A 32 27.84 -23.03 -47.31
N TYR A 33 27.15 -22.63 -48.38
CA TYR A 33 26.22 -23.49 -49.13
C TYR A 33 26.93 -24.75 -49.67
N ALA A 34 28.08 -24.60 -50.31
CA ALA A 34 28.88 -25.73 -50.82
C ALA A 34 29.38 -26.67 -49.71
N SER A 35 29.67 -26.14 -48.51
CA SER A 35 30.14 -26.94 -47.37
C SER A 35 29.06 -27.88 -46.79
N VAL A 36 27.79 -27.42 -46.84
CA VAL A 36 26.59 -28.15 -46.40
C VAL A 36 26.10 -29.10 -47.50
N PHE A 37 26.00 -28.62 -48.74
CA PHE A 37 25.43 -29.38 -49.86
C PHE A 37 26.49 -29.90 -50.84
N ARG A 38 27.47 -30.64 -50.32
CA ARG A 38 28.65 -31.16 -51.06
C ARG A 38 28.37 -32.00 -52.32
N ALA A 39 27.12 -32.42 -52.53
CA ALA A 39 26.67 -33.20 -53.69
C ALA A 39 25.82 -32.39 -54.71
N LYS A 40 25.51 -31.12 -54.42
CA LYS A 40 24.88 -30.18 -55.38
C LYS A 40 25.99 -29.43 -56.15
N PRO A 41 25.76 -28.99 -57.40
CA PRO A 41 26.71 -28.12 -58.11
C PRO A 41 26.93 -26.79 -57.38
N PRO A 42 28.08 -26.12 -57.56
CA PRO A 42 28.30 -24.78 -57.03
C PRO A 42 27.33 -23.79 -57.67
N VAL A 43 26.85 -22.84 -56.87
CA VAL A 43 25.82 -21.86 -57.23
C VAL A 43 26.37 -20.46 -57.02
N SER A 44 26.27 -19.61 -58.05
CA SER A 44 26.61 -18.19 -57.94
C SER A 44 25.42 -17.39 -57.39
N ILE A 45 25.65 -16.61 -56.34
CA ILE A 45 24.66 -15.72 -55.73
C ILE A 45 24.72 -14.35 -56.44
N ARG A 46 23.57 -13.67 -56.62
CA ARG A 46 23.51 -12.28 -57.08
C ARG A 46 22.85 -11.41 -56.02
N ALA A 47 23.44 -10.25 -55.73
CA ALA A 47 22.86 -9.25 -54.84
C ALA A 47 22.15 -8.14 -55.64
N ILE A 48 21.03 -7.65 -55.10
CA ILE A 48 20.24 -6.56 -55.67
C ILE A 48 20.30 -5.39 -54.68
N THR A 49 20.82 -4.25 -55.14
CA THR A 49 21.09 -3.07 -54.30
C THR A 49 19.93 -2.08 -54.30
N ASN A 50 19.35 -1.84 -53.13
CA ASN A 50 18.62 -0.59 -52.81
C ASN A 50 19.58 0.40 -52.11
N ALA A 51 19.16 1.65 -51.93
CA ALA A 51 19.98 2.73 -51.38
C ALA A 51 20.06 2.80 -49.83
N SER A 52 19.49 1.85 -49.06
CA SER A 52 19.47 1.90 -47.57
C SER A 52 19.18 0.56 -46.85
N GLY A 53 19.69 0.35 -45.61
CA GLY A 53 19.09 -0.38 -44.45
C GLY A 53 19.18 -1.94 -44.29
N CYS A 54 18.21 -2.62 -43.59
CA CYS A 54 17.98 -4.06 -43.18
C CYS A 54 16.50 -4.43 -42.72
N PHE A 55 15.66 -5.41 -43.16
CA PHE A 55 15.64 -6.60 -44.06
C PHE A 55 14.19 -7.19 -44.30
N LEU A 56 14.03 -8.32 -45.04
CA LEU A 56 12.78 -9.10 -45.31
C LEU A 56 13.07 -10.53 -45.86
N PRO A 57 12.19 -11.53 -45.64
CA PRO A 57 12.15 -12.82 -46.38
C PRO A 57 10.73 -13.23 -46.87
N PRO A 58 10.53 -14.35 -47.62
CA PRO A 58 11.27 -14.85 -48.78
C PRO A 58 10.47 -14.72 -50.10
N ALA A 59 9.25 -14.17 -50.07
CA ALA A 59 8.25 -14.29 -51.15
C ALA A 59 8.14 -13.06 -52.09
N LEU A 60 9.10 -12.14 -52.06
CA LEU A 60 9.01 -10.83 -52.71
C LEU A 60 10.06 -10.61 -53.81
N VAL A 61 9.61 -10.69 -55.06
CA VAL A 61 10.20 -9.90 -56.16
C VAL A 61 9.50 -8.55 -56.17
N VAL A 62 10.27 -7.47 -55.99
CA VAL A 62 9.75 -6.11 -55.83
C VAL A 62 9.57 -5.44 -57.20
N ALA A 63 8.34 -5.00 -57.50
CA ALA A 63 8.03 -4.31 -58.76
C ALA A 63 8.15 -2.77 -58.67
N GLN A 64 7.91 -2.19 -57.48
CA GLN A 64 8.17 -0.78 -57.15
C GLN A 64 8.13 -0.58 -55.62
N VAL A 65 8.77 0.49 -55.12
CA VAL A 65 8.87 0.82 -53.68
C VAL A 65 8.34 2.23 -53.43
N LEU A 66 7.71 2.45 -52.28
CA LEU A 66 7.33 3.76 -51.78
C LEU A 66 8.03 4.06 -50.45
N THR A 67 9.13 4.81 -50.54
CA THR A 67 9.83 5.49 -49.42
C THR A 67 10.50 4.59 -48.36
N PRO A 68 11.45 5.13 -47.54
CA PRO A 68 12.58 4.36 -47.00
C PRO A 68 12.39 3.98 -45.51
N GLU A 69 13.27 3.21 -44.86
CA GLU A 69 14.62 2.71 -45.23
C GLU A 69 14.61 1.15 -45.42
N GLU A 70 15.75 0.48 -45.67
CA GLU A 70 15.94 -1.01 -45.81
C GLU A 70 15.80 -1.66 -47.25
N HIS A 71 16.55 -2.67 -47.76
CA HIS A 71 17.91 -3.27 -47.53
C HIS A 71 18.49 -3.76 -48.89
N ILE A 72 19.72 -4.30 -48.85
CA ILE A 72 20.35 -5.34 -49.68
C ILE A 72 19.62 -6.69 -49.58
N TYR A 73 19.29 -7.27 -50.73
CA TYR A 73 18.74 -8.62 -50.85
C TYR A 73 19.61 -9.45 -51.82
N ALA A 74 19.57 -10.78 -51.69
CA ALA A 74 20.27 -11.68 -52.59
C ALA A 74 19.35 -12.79 -53.11
N VAL A 75 19.45 -13.08 -54.41
CA VAL A 75 18.64 -14.06 -55.13
C VAL A 75 19.57 -14.95 -55.97
N VAL A 76 19.30 -16.25 -55.98
CA VAL A 76 19.95 -17.22 -56.87
C VAL A 76 19.15 -17.31 -58.16
N ASP A 77 19.87 -17.30 -59.28
CA ASP A 77 19.29 -17.27 -60.62
C ASP A 77 19.25 -18.67 -61.25
N THR A 78 18.08 -19.06 -61.77
CA THR A 78 17.90 -20.28 -62.57
C THR A 78 16.84 -20.03 -63.65
N GLU A 79 17.17 -19.22 -64.65
CA GLU A 79 16.33 -19.03 -65.84
C GLU A 79 16.10 -20.37 -66.57
N PRO A 80 14.85 -20.83 -66.75
CA PRO A 80 14.52 -21.69 -67.88
C PRO A 80 14.48 -20.83 -69.15
N ALA A 81 15.01 -21.34 -70.27
CA ALA A 81 14.93 -20.63 -71.54
C ALA A 81 13.46 -20.47 -71.98
N TYR A 82 13.03 -19.22 -72.21
CA TYR A 82 11.69 -18.92 -72.71
C TYR A 82 11.44 -19.57 -74.08
N ASN A 83 10.30 -20.24 -74.22
CA ASN A 83 9.66 -20.58 -75.49
C ASN A 83 8.24 -20.01 -75.47
N ASP A 84 7.80 -19.40 -76.56
CA ASP A 84 6.73 -18.38 -76.59
C ASP A 84 5.26 -18.85 -76.39
N ASN A 85 4.98 -19.93 -75.64
CA ASN A 85 3.65 -20.56 -75.62
C ASN A 85 3.05 -20.96 -74.26
N GLU A 86 3.63 -20.56 -73.12
CA GLU A 86 3.05 -20.81 -71.78
C GLU A 86 2.85 -19.51 -70.96
N PRO A 87 1.92 -19.49 -69.98
CA PRO A 87 1.23 -18.26 -69.59
C PRO A 87 2.09 -17.27 -68.78
N PRO A 88 1.69 -15.97 -68.76
CA PRO A 88 2.40 -14.94 -68.00
C PRO A 88 2.46 -15.22 -66.49
N LEU A 89 3.35 -14.48 -65.82
CA LEU A 89 3.66 -14.52 -64.37
C LEU A 89 2.48 -14.30 -63.41
N ASP A 90 1.27 -14.10 -63.94
CA ASP A 90 0.00 -13.94 -63.22
C ASP A 90 -0.49 -15.24 -62.56
N ALA A 91 0.08 -16.40 -62.93
CA ALA A 91 -0.21 -17.69 -62.31
C ALA A 91 0.09 -17.74 -60.79
N PHE A 92 1.03 -16.90 -60.31
CA PHE A 92 1.24 -16.71 -58.88
C PHE A 92 0.12 -15.85 -58.28
N LYS A 93 -0.84 -16.48 -57.58
CA LYS A 93 -1.75 -15.79 -56.65
C LYS A 93 -0.94 -15.21 -55.47
N ARG A 94 -0.42 -14.00 -55.65
CA ARG A 94 0.35 -13.25 -54.65
C ARG A 94 -0.53 -12.90 -53.46
N VAL A 95 -0.49 -13.72 -52.40
CA VAL A 95 -1.11 -13.40 -51.11
C VAL A 95 -0.25 -12.36 -50.41
N VAL A 96 -0.54 -11.08 -50.68
CA VAL A 96 0.12 -9.96 -50.03
C VAL A 96 -0.35 -9.87 -48.59
N ALA A 97 0.53 -10.20 -47.64
CA ALA A 97 0.29 -10.02 -46.21
C ALA A 97 0.85 -8.66 -45.74
N SER A 98 0.00 -7.84 -45.12
CA SER A 98 0.41 -6.61 -44.44
C SER A 98 1.30 -6.90 -43.22
N TRP A 99 1.98 -5.89 -42.69
CA TRP A 99 2.71 -6.03 -41.43
C TRP A 99 1.82 -6.48 -40.26
N SER A 100 0.57 -5.99 -40.18
CA SER A 100 -0.40 -6.48 -39.20
C SER A 100 -0.78 -7.95 -39.43
N GLN A 101 -0.91 -8.42 -40.67
CA GLN A 101 -1.14 -9.83 -40.96
C GLN A 101 0.07 -10.70 -40.60
N TRP A 102 1.30 -10.22 -40.82
CA TRP A 102 2.51 -10.90 -40.35
C TRP A 102 2.60 -10.98 -38.83
N GLN A 103 2.34 -9.89 -38.11
CA GLN A 103 2.25 -9.90 -36.65
C GLN A 103 1.13 -10.84 -36.16
N LEU A 104 0.00 -10.91 -36.86
CA LEU A 104 -1.11 -11.81 -36.54
C LEU A 104 -0.72 -13.29 -36.74
N TYR A 105 -0.01 -13.62 -37.83
CA TYR A 105 0.53 -14.97 -38.02
C TYR A 105 1.58 -15.34 -36.98
N MET A 106 2.48 -14.41 -36.60
CA MET A 106 3.47 -14.65 -35.55
C MET A 106 2.83 -14.94 -34.19
N VAL A 107 1.82 -14.15 -33.78
CA VAL A 107 1.14 -14.38 -32.50
C VAL A 107 0.27 -15.63 -32.51
N GLN A 108 -0.37 -15.97 -33.64
CA GLN A 108 -1.08 -17.24 -33.81
C GLN A 108 -0.15 -18.45 -33.77
N LEU A 109 1.04 -18.35 -34.36
CA LEU A 109 2.05 -19.42 -34.32
C LEU A 109 2.54 -19.64 -32.88
N LEU A 110 2.91 -18.57 -32.18
CA LEU A 110 3.32 -18.64 -30.77
C LEU A 110 2.20 -19.19 -29.87
N TRP A 111 0.95 -18.84 -30.13
CA TRP A 111 -0.21 -19.37 -29.41
C TRP A 111 -0.44 -20.85 -29.64
N THR A 112 -0.34 -21.32 -30.89
CA THR A 112 -0.40 -22.76 -31.20
C THR A 112 0.75 -23.52 -30.53
N MET A 113 1.97 -22.96 -30.57
CA MET A 113 3.14 -23.57 -29.93
C MET A 113 3.05 -23.61 -28.40
N THR A 114 2.44 -22.62 -27.74
CA THR A 114 2.22 -22.66 -26.27
C THR A 114 0.99 -23.43 -25.84
N GLN A 115 0.19 -23.94 -26.78
CA GLN A 115 -0.88 -24.92 -26.54
C GLN A 115 -0.43 -26.38 -26.74
N ASP A 116 0.59 -26.63 -27.56
CA ASP A 116 1.07 -27.98 -27.85
C ASP A 116 1.82 -28.58 -26.64
N PRO A 117 1.32 -29.67 -26.01
CA PRO A 117 1.96 -30.28 -24.85
C PRO A 117 3.31 -30.97 -25.16
N ILE A 118 3.69 -31.06 -26.44
CA ILE A 118 5.00 -31.58 -26.87
C ILE A 118 6.07 -30.47 -26.86
N VAL A 119 5.67 -29.20 -26.98
CA VAL A 119 6.59 -28.06 -27.04
C VAL A 119 6.94 -27.58 -25.62
N ALA A 120 8.17 -27.82 -25.19
CA ALA A 120 8.69 -27.27 -23.95
C ALA A 120 8.79 -25.74 -24.05
N ILE A 121 8.04 -25.02 -23.20
CA ILE A 121 8.01 -23.54 -23.21
C ILE A 121 9.40 -22.96 -22.93
N SER A 122 10.23 -23.63 -22.11
CA SER A 122 11.65 -23.29 -21.90
C SER A 122 12.43 -23.12 -23.20
N ASP A 123 12.18 -24.00 -24.17
CA ASP A 123 12.98 -24.14 -25.39
C ASP A 123 12.51 -23.10 -26.42
N LEU A 124 11.20 -22.86 -26.47
CA LEU A 124 10.59 -21.72 -27.16
C LEU A 124 11.19 -20.38 -26.67
N LEU A 125 11.33 -20.20 -25.35
CA LEU A 125 11.93 -19.00 -24.78
C LEU A 125 13.44 -18.90 -25.04
N ALA A 126 14.16 -20.03 -25.01
CA ALA A 126 15.58 -20.09 -25.39
C ALA A 126 15.83 -19.68 -26.85
N CYS A 127 14.88 -19.96 -27.76
CA CYS A 127 14.87 -19.43 -29.13
C CYS A 127 14.57 -17.92 -29.24
N GLY A 128 14.40 -17.22 -28.11
CA GLY A 128 14.19 -15.77 -28.06
C GLY A 128 12.74 -15.33 -28.22
N ALA A 129 11.76 -16.25 -28.14
CA ALA A 129 10.35 -15.95 -28.36
C ALA A 129 9.81 -14.83 -27.44
N PHE A 130 10.35 -14.66 -26.23
CA PHE A 130 9.96 -13.56 -25.32
C PHE A 130 10.22 -12.16 -25.92
N LYS A 131 11.23 -12.00 -26.80
CA LYS A 131 11.51 -10.75 -27.52
C LYS A 131 10.48 -10.47 -28.61
N VAL A 132 10.04 -11.51 -29.31
CA VAL A 132 8.99 -11.43 -30.34
C VAL A 132 7.64 -11.17 -29.68
N LEU A 133 7.34 -11.86 -28.58
CA LEU A 133 6.17 -11.61 -27.73
C LEU A 133 6.14 -10.16 -27.24
N GLY A 134 7.27 -9.63 -26.77
CA GLY A 134 7.42 -8.24 -26.37
C GLY A 134 7.05 -7.25 -27.48
N SER A 135 7.50 -7.44 -28.73
CA SER A 135 7.15 -6.53 -29.82
C SER A 135 5.68 -6.65 -30.26
N LEU A 136 5.08 -7.85 -30.16
CA LEU A 136 3.66 -8.08 -30.43
C LEU A 136 2.74 -7.44 -29.39
N LEU A 137 3.16 -7.44 -28.11
CA LEU A 137 2.46 -6.77 -27.00
C LEU A 137 2.42 -5.23 -27.12
N PHE A 138 3.20 -4.63 -28.01
CA PHE A 138 3.14 -3.19 -28.33
C PHE A 138 2.55 -2.89 -29.72
N SER A 139 1.94 -3.87 -30.39
CA SER A 139 1.23 -3.66 -31.65
C SER A 139 0.11 -2.62 -31.50
N SER A 140 -0.25 -1.97 -32.62
CA SER A 140 -1.42 -1.11 -32.72
C SER A 140 -2.73 -1.89 -32.96
N ASP A 141 -2.63 -3.19 -33.26
CA ASP A 141 -3.79 -4.04 -33.52
C ASP A 141 -4.25 -4.76 -32.24
N MET A 142 -5.52 -4.52 -31.86
CA MET A 142 -6.10 -5.08 -30.64
C MET A 142 -6.31 -6.61 -30.70
N GLN A 143 -6.50 -7.20 -31.89
CA GLN A 143 -6.59 -8.66 -32.02
C GLN A 143 -5.23 -9.30 -31.73
N ILE A 144 -4.16 -8.69 -32.21
CA ILE A 144 -2.78 -9.15 -32.01
C ILE A 144 -2.41 -9.02 -30.53
N LEU A 145 -2.71 -7.87 -29.92
CA LEU A 145 -2.48 -7.62 -28.49
C LEU A 145 -3.23 -8.63 -27.60
N ARG A 146 -4.51 -8.92 -27.89
CA ARG A 146 -5.30 -9.89 -27.11
C ARG A 146 -4.73 -11.31 -27.19
N LEU A 147 -4.29 -11.75 -28.37
CA LEU A 147 -3.60 -13.05 -28.53
C LEU A 147 -2.23 -13.06 -27.84
N ALA A 148 -1.49 -11.94 -27.89
CA ALA A 148 -0.18 -11.83 -27.26
C ALA A 148 -0.28 -11.91 -25.72
N LEU A 149 -1.33 -11.35 -25.12
CA LEU A 149 -1.61 -11.51 -23.69
C LEU A 149 -1.90 -12.97 -23.30
N GLN A 150 -2.57 -13.75 -24.17
CA GLN A 150 -2.80 -15.19 -23.96
C GLN A 150 -1.50 -16.02 -24.07
N VAL A 151 -0.57 -15.64 -24.95
CA VAL A 151 0.78 -16.23 -24.99
C VAL A 151 1.58 -15.86 -23.74
N LEU A 152 1.48 -14.61 -23.28
CA LEU A 152 2.17 -14.14 -22.05
C LEU A 152 1.72 -14.92 -20.81
N GLU A 153 0.42 -15.21 -20.68
CA GLU A 153 -0.15 -16.05 -19.61
C GLU A 153 0.55 -17.41 -19.49
N ARG A 154 0.99 -18.01 -20.61
CA ARG A 154 1.68 -19.31 -20.64
C ARG A 154 3.20 -19.22 -20.43
N CYS A 155 3.80 -18.07 -20.69
CA CYS A 155 5.25 -17.87 -20.62
C CYS A 155 5.72 -17.17 -19.33
N MET A 156 4.85 -16.42 -18.65
CA MET A 156 5.23 -15.50 -17.58
C MET A 156 5.90 -16.17 -16.36
N SER A 157 5.48 -17.39 -16.00
CA SER A 157 6.05 -18.16 -14.88
C SER A 157 7.36 -18.87 -15.22
N VAL A 158 7.78 -18.90 -16.50
CA VAL A 158 9.03 -19.55 -16.95
C VAL A 158 10.20 -18.56 -17.02
N ASP A 159 9.95 -17.30 -17.36
CA ASP A 159 10.93 -16.20 -17.30
C ASP A 159 10.33 -15.01 -16.53
N CYS A 160 10.45 -15.07 -15.20
CA CYS A 160 9.93 -14.03 -14.30
C CYS A 160 10.58 -12.66 -14.52
N LEU A 161 11.85 -12.61 -14.96
CA LEU A 161 12.58 -11.35 -15.15
C LEU A 161 12.10 -10.61 -16.40
N SER A 162 11.94 -11.31 -17.52
CA SER A 162 11.39 -10.72 -18.75
C SER A 162 9.89 -10.42 -18.57
N ALA A 163 9.14 -11.26 -17.86
CA ALA A 163 7.73 -11.03 -17.56
C ALA A 163 7.52 -9.74 -16.73
N ALA A 164 8.22 -9.58 -15.61
CA ALA A 164 8.12 -8.40 -14.76
C ALA A 164 8.39 -7.10 -15.54
N ARG A 165 9.42 -7.11 -16.40
CA ARG A 165 9.76 -5.98 -17.28
C ARG A 165 8.66 -5.66 -18.30
N LEU A 166 8.08 -6.67 -18.95
CA LEU A 166 6.98 -6.43 -19.88
C LEU A 166 5.74 -5.89 -19.18
N PHE A 167 5.37 -6.40 -18.00
CA PHE A 167 4.27 -5.83 -17.19
C PHE A 167 4.53 -4.36 -16.83
N THR A 168 5.73 -4.06 -16.32
CA THR A 168 6.15 -2.69 -15.99
C THR A 168 6.11 -1.74 -17.19
N GLN A 169 6.55 -2.20 -18.37
CA GLN A 169 6.52 -1.41 -19.60
C GLN A 169 5.09 -1.23 -20.13
N LEU A 170 4.26 -2.28 -20.14
CA LEU A 170 2.87 -2.22 -20.60
C LEU A 170 2.03 -1.25 -19.76
N LEU A 171 2.17 -1.28 -18.43
CA LEU A 171 1.50 -0.33 -17.53
C LEU A 171 1.95 1.13 -17.70
N ALA A 172 3.09 1.40 -18.36
CA ALA A 172 3.51 2.75 -18.71
C ALA A 172 2.94 3.26 -20.06
N THR A 173 2.28 2.41 -20.84
CA THR A 173 1.76 2.81 -22.15
C THR A 173 0.45 3.59 -22.05
N LYS A 174 0.36 4.71 -22.78
CA LYS A 174 -0.85 5.55 -22.84
C LYS A 174 -2.03 4.93 -23.63
N ARG A 175 -1.91 3.68 -24.10
CA ARG A 175 -2.93 2.95 -24.89
C ARG A 175 -3.93 2.16 -24.04
N LEU A 176 -3.71 2.07 -22.73
CA LEU A 176 -4.62 1.38 -21.80
C LEU A 176 -6.10 1.86 -21.84
N PRO A 177 -6.44 3.16 -22.01
CA PRO A 177 -7.84 3.59 -21.99
C PRO A 177 -8.60 3.32 -23.30
N ASP A 178 -7.94 2.85 -24.37
CA ASP A 178 -8.55 2.73 -25.71
C ASP A 178 -9.47 1.49 -25.85
N ASP A 179 -9.27 0.43 -25.06
CA ASP A 179 -10.12 -0.77 -25.00
C ASP A 179 -10.26 -1.26 -23.54
N PRO A 180 -11.45 -1.21 -22.91
CA PRO A 180 -11.62 -1.60 -21.51
C PRO A 180 -11.33 -3.08 -21.20
N PHE A 181 -11.31 -3.94 -22.22
CA PHE A 181 -10.99 -5.37 -22.06
C PHE A 181 -9.48 -5.60 -21.82
N VAL A 182 -8.62 -4.74 -22.39
CA VAL A 182 -7.17 -4.91 -22.38
C VAL A 182 -6.56 -4.66 -20.98
N PRO A 183 -6.80 -3.52 -20.28
CA PRO A 183 -6.32 -3.32 -18.91
C PRO A 183 -6.89 -4.37 -17.96
N THR A 184 -8.16 -4.72 -18.10
CA THR A 184 -8.82 -5.71 -17.25
C THR A 184 -8.16 -7.08 -17.38
N THR A 185 -7.75 -7.48 -18.58
CA THR A 185 -7.01 -8.73 -18.80
C THR A 185 -5.56 -8.62 -18.34
N LEU A 186 -4.86 -7.52 -18.65
CA LEU A 186 -3.46 -7.29 -18.25
C LEU A 186 -3.28 -7.27 -16.73
N LEU A 187 -4.16 -6.59 -16.00
CA LEU A 187 -4.14 -6.52 -14.53
C LEU A 187 -4.51 -7.87 -13.89
N ARG A 188 -5.42 -8.64 -14.50
CA ARG A 188 -5.72 -10.02 -14.08
C ARG A 188 -4.51 -10.93 -14.23
N LEU A 189 -3.78 -10.84 -15.35
CA LEU A 189 -2.55 -11.60 -15.58
C LEU A 189 -1.42 -11.19 -14.62
N LEU A 190 -1.24 -9.89 -14.36
CA LEU A 190 -0.28 -9.39 -13.36
C LEU A 190 -0.60 -9.91 -11.95
N HIS A 191 -1.88 -9.93 -11.56
CA HIS A 191 -2.30 -10.54 -10.30
C HIS A 191 -1.96 -12.04 -10.24
N THR A 192 -2.25 -12.80 -11.31
CA THR A 192 -1.91 -14.22 -11.39
C THR A 192 -0.40 -14.45 -11.28
N PHE A 193 0.41 -13.68 -12.01
CA PHE A 193 1.87 -13.73 -11.94
C PHE A 193 2.41 -13.44 -10.51
N CYS A 194 1.83 -12.45 -9.82
CA CYS A 194 2.10 -12.20 -8.39
C CYS A 194 1.61 -13.31 -7.45
N ALA A 195 0.56 -14.06 -7.80
CA ALA A 195 0.04 -15.15 -6.99
C ALA A 195 0.84 -16.45 -7.15
N GLU A 196 1.39 -16.70 -8.34
CA GLU A 196 2.15 -17.92 -8.68
C GLU A 196 3.57 -17.93 -8.10
N SER A 197 4.27 -16.79 -8.05
CA SER A 197 5.70 -16.74 -7.67
C SER A 197 6.04 -15.60 -6.71
N ARG A 198 6.84 -15.93 -5.69
CA ARG A 198 7.46 -14.93 -4.81
C ARG A 198 8.62 -14.18 -5.49
N GLU A 199 9.28 -14.80 -6.46
CA GLU A 199 10.33 -14.17 -7.26
C GLU A 199 9.75 -13.05 -8.13
N ALA A 200 8.57 -13.30 -8.74
CA ALA A 200 7.80 -12.29 -9.46
C ALA A 200 7.46 -11.09 -8.56
N GLN A 201 7.00 -11.32 -7.32
CA GLN A 201 6.71 -10.26 -6.35
C GLN A 201 7.95 -9.40 -6.05
N THR A 202 9.12 -10.01 -5.85
CA THR A 202 10.36 -9.25 -5.59
C THR A 202 10.83 -8.45 -6.80
N LEU A 203 10.80 -9.03 -8.00
CA LEU A 203 11.23 -8.35 -9.23
C LEU A 203 10.30 -7.18 -9.59
N LEU A 204 8.99 -7.31 -9.34
CA LEU A 204 8.02 -6.24 -9.56
C LEU A 204 8.14 -5.08 -8.55
N LEU A 205 8.59 -5.35 -7.31
CA LEU A 205 8.96 -4.31 -6.35
C LEU A 205 10.22 -3.56 -6.79
N GLU A 206 11.24 -4.26 -7.32
CA GLU A 206 12.48 -3.66 -7.85
C GLU A 206 12.23 -2.81 -9.11
N GLU A 207 11.36 -3.26 -10.02
CA GLU A 207 10.92 -2.51 -11.21
C GLU A 207 9.87 -1.41 -10.89
N GLY A 208 9.49 -1.24 -9.61
CA GLY A 208 8.71 -0.11 -9.10
C GLY A 208 7.21 -0.12 -9.46
N ILE A 209 6.60 -1.31 -9.63
CA ILE A 209 5.24 -1.47 -10.18
C ILE A 209 4.15 -0.72 -9.39
N SER A 210 4.26 -0.65 -8.05
CA SER A 210 3.20 -0.13 -7.17
C SER A 210 2.79 1.30 -7.50
N SER A 211 3.76 2.16 -7.82
CA SER A 211 3.54 3.55 -8.24
C SER A 211 2.67 3.66 -9.50
N ARG A 212 2.83 2.73 -10.44
CA ARG A 212 2.08 2.66 -11.70
C ARG A 212 0.68 2.10 -11.48
N LEU A 213 0.54 1.13 -10.58
CA LEU A 213 -0.76 0.58 -10.18
C LEU A 213 -1.64 1.64 -9.50
N LEU A 214 -1.07 2.44 -8.58
CA LEU A 214 -1.79 3.57 -7.96
C LEU A 214 -2.22 4.61 -9.00
N ALA A 215 -1.36 4.97 -9.95
CA ALA A 215 -1.68 5.93 -11.01
C ALA A 215 -2.80 5.45 -11.98
N LEU A 216 -3.14 4.15 -11.98
CA LEU A 216 -4.19 3.57 -12.80
C LEU A 216 -5.55 3.47 -12.09
N VAL A 217 -5.60 3.64 -10.76
CA VAL A 217 -6.84 3.50 -9.95
C VAL A 217 -7.98 4.37 -10.51
N ASP A 218 -7.74 5.67 -10.70
CA ASP A 218 -8.77 6.60 -11.17
C ASP A 218 -9.09 6.48 -12.68
N ALA A 219 -8.16 5.89 -13.45
CA ALA A 219 -8.34 5.66 -14.88
C ALA A 219 -9.20 4.42 -15.17
N VAL A 220 -9.20 3.43 -14.28
CA VAL A 220 -9.80 2.12 -14.46
C VAL A 220 -11.24 2.08 -13.93
N LYS A 221 -12.20 1.95 -14.85
CA LYS A 221 -13.65 1.96 -14.52
C LYS A 221 -14.28 0.58 -14.33
N THR A 222 -13.53 -0.51 -14.55
CA THR A 222 -14.03 -1.89 -14.43
C THR A 222 -13.75 -2.46 -13.03
N PRO A 223 -14.76 -3.05 -12.35
CA PRO A 223 -14.59 -3.51 -10.97
C PRO A 223 -13.63 -4.69 -10.84
N GLU A 224 -13.53 -5.56 -11.85
CA GLU A 224 -12.54 -6.64 -11.92
C GLU A 224 -11.10 -6.11 -11.88
N ALA A 225 -10.83 -5.02 -12.62
CA ALA A 225 -9.51 -4.46 -12.76
C ALA A 225 -9.09 -3.67 -11.51
N ALA A 226 -10.03 -2.94 -10.89
CA ALA A 226 -9.82 -2.35 -9.57
C ALA A 226 -9.55 -3.41 -8.49
N HIS A 227 -10.29 -4.53 -8.50
CA HIS A 227 -10.05 -5.66 -7.60
C HIS A 227 -8.69 -6.31 -7.84
N ALA A 228 -8.25 -6.43 -9.10
CA ALA A 228 -6.93 -6.93 -9.45
C ALA A 228 -5.80 -5.99 -9.00
N ILE A 229 -5.98 -4.65 -9.06
CA ILE A 229 -5.04 -3.67 -8.50
C ILE A 229 -4.92 -3.86 -6.98
N ASP A 230 -6.04 -3.83 -6.24
CA ASP A 230 -6.10 -4.07 -4.80
C ASP A 230 -5.36 -5.37 -4.41
N ALA A 231 -5.69 -6.48 -5.08
CA ALA A 231 -5.15 -7.80 -4.74
C ALA A 231 -3.66 -7.92 -5.07
N THR A 232 -3.23 -7.34 -6.20
CA THR A 232 -1.80 -7.28 -6.57
C THR A 232 -1.00 -6.48 -5.56
N LEU A 233 -1.45 -5.28 -5.21
CA LEU A 233 -0.80 -4.45 -4.19
C LEU A 233 -0.77 -5.16 -2.83
N CYS A 234 -1.87 -5.82 -2.42
CA CYS A 234 -1.93 -6.61 -1.20
C CYS A 234 -0.89 -7.74 -1.17
N LEU A 235 -0.71 -8.50 -2.27
CA LEU A 235 0.31 -9.54 -2.38
C LEU A 235 1.75 -8.98 -2.32
N LEU A 236 2.00 -7.86 -2.99
CA LEU A 236 3.32 -7.20 -2.98
C LEU A 236 3.67 -6.69 -1.57
N GLN A 237 2.72 -6.07 -0.87
CA GLN A 237 2.91 -5.60 0.51
C GLN A 237 3.09 -6.75 1.51
N ASP A 238 2.37 -7.86 1.36
CA ASP A 238 2.50 -9.06 2.19
C ASP A 238 3.88 -9.73 1.99
N SER A 239 4.38 -9.76 0.75
CA SER A 239 5.73 -10.23 0.46
C SER A 239 6.82 -9.33 1.04
N ALA A 240 6.59 -8.01 1.03
CA ALA A 240 7.49 -7.02 1.63
C ALA A 240 7.57 -7.14 3.16
N LEU A 241 6.47 -7.46 3.86
CA LEU A 241 6.49 -7.85 5.29
C LEU A 241 7.44 -9.03 5.49
N LEU A 242 7.25 -10.10 4.69
CA LEU A 242 8.02 -11.35 4.78
C LEU A 242 9.47 -11.22 4.27
N GLY A 243 9.85 -10.10 3.65
CA GLY A 243 11.21 -9.81 3.19
C GLY A 243 12.05 -9.11 4.27
N ARG A 244 11.41 -8.31 5.13
CA ARG A 244 12.05 -7.55 6.21
C ARG A 244 12.42 -8.46 7.40
N ARG A 245 13.48 -9.28 7.24
CA ARG A 245 14.16 -9.90 8.39
C ARG A 245 14.65 -8.81 9.35
N PRO A 246 14.64 -9.05 10.69
CA PRO A 246 15.19 -8.09 11.65
C PRO A 246 16.67 -7.84 11.33
N ARG A 247 17.04 -6.58 11.12
CA ARG A 247 18.39 -6.17 10.72
C ARG A 247 19.39 -6.43 11.86
N SER A 248 20.14 -7.53 11.77
CA SER A 248 21.50 -7.51 12.30
C SER A 248 22.31 -6.44 11.55
N SER A 249 23.24 -5.80 12.25
CA SER A 249 23.90 -4.59 11.77
C SER A 249 24.65 -4.75 10.43
N ARG A 250 24.71 -3.64 9.67
CA ARG A 250 25.48 -3.40 8.42
C ARG A 250 24.87 -3.87 7.09
N SER A 251 23.92 -3.08 6.57
CA SER A 251 23.84 -2.80 5.12
C SER A 251 23.19 -1.43 4.84
N ASN A 252 23.96 -0.48 4.29
CA ASN A 252 23.46 0.84 3.89
C ASN A 252 22.77 0.80 2.52
N GLN A 253 21.76 -0.06 2.39
CA GLN A 253 20.81 -0.03 1.29
C GLN A 253 19.41 -0.01 1.89
N SER A 254 18.92 1.21 2.11
CA SER A 254 17.50 1.51 2.18
C SER A 254 16.95 1.47 0.76
N SER A 255 16.40 0.32 0.35
CA SER A 255 15.23 0.38 -0.52
C SER A 255 14.21 1.30 0.17
N PRO A 256 13.52 2.19 -0.58
CA PRO A 256 12.72 3.24 0.02
C PRO A 256 11.64 2.65 0.94
N PRO A 257 11.21 3.38 2.00
CA PRO A 257 9.98 3.02 2.68
C PRO A 257 8.87 2.95 1.63
N MET A 258 8.04 1.91 1.72
CA MET A 258 6.87 1.77 0.85
C MET A 258 6.04 3.04 0.97
N ALA A 259 5.57 3.59 -0.16
CA ALA A 259 4.90 4.86 -0.14
C ALA A 259 3.68 4.78 0.78
N LEU A 260 3.57 5.71 1.74
CA LEU A 260 2.46 5.77 2.69
C LEU A 260 1.10 5.83 1.95
N GLN A 261 1.09 6.41 0.75
CA GLN A 261 -0.03 6.40 -0.21
C GLN A 261 -0.53 4.99 -0.57
N GLU A 262 0.35 3.99 -0.75
CA GLU A 262 -0.05 2.60 -1.03
C GLU A 262 -0.73 1.97 0.18
N ILE A 263 -0.22 2.25 1.38
CA ILE A 263 -0.80 1.78 2.65
C ILE A 263 -2.19 2.39 2.82
N MET A 264 -2.32 3.72 2.70
CA MET A 264 -3.61 4.41 2.80
C MET A 264 -4.62 3.90 1.77
N TYR A 265 -4.21 3.70 0.51
CA TYR A 265 -5.07 3.11 -0.52
C TYR A 265 -5.65 1.75 -0.10
N LEU A 266 -4.80 0.84 0.40
CA LEU A 266 -5.23 -0.48 0.85
C LEU A 266 -6.04 -0.46 2.16
N LEU A 267 -5.97 0.60 2.98
CA LEU A 267 -6.85 0.79 4.14
C LEU A 267 -8.30 1.16 3.73
N HIS A 268 -8.50 1.79 2.58
CA HIS A 268 -9.83 2.03 2.01
C HIS A 268 -10.33 0.86 1.11
N SER A 269 -9.51 -0.18 0.88
CA SER A 269 -9.93 -1.38 0.15
C SER A 269 -11.04 -2.13 0.87
N LYS A 270 -11.98 -2.69 0.11
CA LYS A 270 -13.08 -3.52 0.64
C LYS A 270 -12.63 -4.93 1.07
N GLN A 271 -11.35 -5.26 0.91
CA GLN A 271 -10.81 -6.59 1.18
C GLN A 271 -10.21 -6.67 2.60
N PRO A 272 -10.69 -7.56 3.49
CA PRO A 272 -10.15 -7.70 4.84
C PRO A 272 -8.65 -8.05 4.89
N LYS A 273 -8.11 -8.71 3.85
CA LYS A 273 -6.67 -9.00 3.76
C LYS A 273 -5.86 -7.73 3.50
N SER A 274 -6.31 -6.85 2.60
CA SER A 274 -5.65 -5.56 2.32
C SER A 274 -5.55 -4.71 3.59
N LEU A 275 -6.65 -4.62 4.34
CA LEU A 275 -6.72 -3.93 5.64
C LEU A 275 -5.76 -4.54 6.69
N ASP A 276 -5.69 -5.88 6.80
CA ASP A 276 -4.79 -6.57 7.72
C ASP A 276 -3.30 -6.42 7.34
N VAL A 277 -2.96 -6.44 6.04
CA VAL A 277 -1.59 -6.23 5.55
C VAL A 277 -1.15 -4.77 5.71
N ALA A 278 -1.98 -3.82 5.29
CA ALA A 278 -1.68 -2.39 5.38
C ALA A 278 -1.51 -1.93 6.85
N SER A 279 -2.36 -2.41 7.77
CA SER A 279 -2.22 -2.12 9.20
C SER A 279 -0.99 -2.76 9.87
N LYS A 280 -0.45 -3.86 9.32
CA LYS A 280 0.87 -4.40 9.73
C LYS A 280 2.01 -3.53 9.21
N GLN A 281 1.97 -3.12 7.94
CA GLN A 281 2.97 -2.23 7.35
C GLN A 281 3.05 -0.89 8.07
N LEU A 282 1.89 -0.29 8.38
CA LEU A 282 1.80 0.95 9.15
C LEU A 282 2.41 0.82 10.55
N LEU A 283 2.18 -0.32 11.23
CA LEU A 283 2.78 -0.60 12.54
C LEU A 283 4.31 -0.78 12.48
N LEU A 284 4.85 -1.27 11.36
CA LEU A 284 6.30 -1.33 11.15
C LEU A 284 6.91 0.05 10.86
N LEU A 285 6.22 0.92 10.12
CA LEU A 285 6.69 2.30 9.88
C LEU A 285 6.66 3.13 11.18
N ALA A 286 5.64 2.95 12.02
CA ALA A 286 5.52 3.62 13.32
C ALA A 286 6.48 3.08 14.41
N ALA A 287 7.31 2.08 14.11
CA ALA A 287 8.19 1.45 15.09
C ALA A 287 9.47 2.25 15.38
N THR A 288 9.89 3.15 14.49
CA THR A 288 11.05 4.04 14.69
C THR A 288 10.75 5.45 14.15
N GLU A 289 11.42 6.46 14.70
CA GLU A 289 11.33 7.83 14.20
C GLU A 289 11.90 7.96 12.77
N ASP A 290 13.02 7.27 12.48
CA ASP A 290 13.66 7.28 11.16
C ASP A 290 12.76 6.68 10.06
N ASP A 291 12.16 5.50 10.29
CA ASP A 291 11.27 4.84 9.32
C ASP A 291 10.00 5.66 9.09
N TRP A 292 9.45 6.28 10.15
CA TRP A 292 8.28 7.15 10.08
C TRP A 292 8.59 8.45 9.31
N ALA A 293 9.66 9.17 9.69
CA ALA A 293 10.06 10.41 9.05
C ALA A 293 10.38 10.20 7.56
N ALA A 294 11.04 9.08 7.20
CA ALA A 294 11.32 8.72 5.82
C ALA A 294 10.04 8.42 5.02
N ALA A 295 9.01 7.82 5.62
CA ALA A 295 7.70 7.60 4.98
C ALA A 295 6.88 8.90 4.86
N MET A 296 7.04 9.83 5.80
CA MET A 296 6.37 11.13 5.82
C MET A 296 6.96 12.16 4.86
N ALA A 297 8.21 11.98 4.42
CA ALA A 297 8.98 12.95 3.62
C ALA A 297 8.38 13.35 2.25
N GLY A 298 7.30 12.71 1.82
CA GLY A 298 6.53 13.07 0.62
C GLY A 298 5.01 13.10 0.82
N SER A 299 4.52 13.17 2.07
CA SER A 299 3.10 13.03 2.40
C SER A 299 2.47 14.32 2.97
N SER A 300 1.15 14.31 3.16
CA SER A 300 0.44 15.31 3.96
C SER A 300 0.74 15.14 5.45
N ALA A 301 0.40 16.14 6.27
CA ALA A 301 0.76 16.17 7.69
C ALA A 301 0.20 14.96 8.49
N GLU A 302 0.95 14.49 9.49
CA GLU A 302 0.64 13.31 10.34
C GLU A 302 -0.82 13.25 10.81
N ARG A 303 -1.37 14.41 11.18
CA ARG A 303 -2.76 14.57 11.65
C ARG A 303 -3.78 14.06 10.64
N ALA A 304 -3.57 14.30 9.34
CA ALA A 304 -4.47 13.86 8.28
C ALA A 304 -4.50 12.32 8.15
N ILE A 305 -3.36 11.66 8.35
CA ILE A 305 -3.29 10.20 8.39
C ILE A 305 -4.09 9.69 9.60
N PHE A 306 -3.86 10.24 10.80
CA PHE A 306 -4.55 9.79 12.00
C PHE A 306 -6.06 10.04 11.97
N THR A 307 -6.52 11.15 11.39
CA THR A 307 -7.97 11.37 11.16
C THR A 307 -8.54 10.32 10.21
N GLU A 308 -7.84 9.95 9.14
CA GLU A 308 -8.32 8.91 8.22
C GLU A 308 -8.30 7.50 8.84
N LEU A 309 -7.32 7.15 9.69
CA LEU A 309 -7.33 5.88 10.43
C LEU A 309 -8.59 5.75 11.31
N LEU A 310 -8.97 6.83 11.99
CA LEU A 310 -10.14 6.87 12.85
C LEU A 310 -11.44 6.98 12.04
N HIS A 311 -11.44 7.66 10.88
CA HIS A 311 -12.57 7.72 9.96
C HIS A 311 -12.87 6.34 9.32
N VAL A 312 -11.84 5.63 8.84
CA VAL A 312 -11.95 4.25 8.32
C VAL A 312 -12.49 3.32 9.40
N ALA A 313 -11.98 3.42 10.63
CA ALA A 313 -12.49 2.63 11.75
C ALA A 313 -13.96 2.94 12.08
N GLY A 314 -14.30 4.21 12.30
CA GLY A 314 -15.64 4.63 12.69
C GLY A 314 -16.73 4.41 11.63
N SER A 315 -16.37 4.46 10.34
CA SER A 315 -17.32 4.24 9.23
C SER A 315 -17.56 2.78 8.88
N SER A 316 -16.59 1.88 9.11
CA SER A 316 -16.62 0.51 8.57
C SER A 316 -16.53 -0.62 9.60
N PHE A 317 -15.96 -0.38 10.79
CA PHE A 317 -15.69 -1.45 11.74
C PHE A 317 -16.94 -1.89 12.51
N ARG A 318 -16.89 -3.12 13.03
CA ARG A 318 -17.98 -3.76 13.78
C ARG A 318 -17.37 -4.51 14.95
N THR A 319 -17.86 -4.30 16.16
CA THR A 319 -17.33 -4.93 17.38
C THR A 319 -17.44 -6.45 17.38
N SER A 320 -18.38 -7.01 16.62
CA SER A 320 -18.51 -8.45 16.37
C SER A 320 -17.49 -9.05 15.38
N HIS A 321 -16.69 -8.24 14.68
CA HIS A 321 -15.73 -8.73 13.68
C HIS A 321 -14.29 -8.66 14.20
N THR A 322 -13.73 -9.83 14.53
CA THR A 322 -12.41 -9.96 15.19
C THR A 322 -11.28 -9.25 14.44
N VAL A 323 -11.23 -9.36 13.11
CA VAL A 323 -10.20 -8.70 12.29
C VAL A 323 -10.29 -7.18 12.41
N HIS A 324 -11.48 -6.59 12.45
CA HIS A 324 -11.64 -5.14 12.63
C HIS A 324 -11.14 -4.67 14.00
N MET A 325 -11.37 -5.47 15.05
CA MET A 325 -10.85 -5.17 16.40
C MET A 325 -9.33 -5.29 16.46
N VAL A 326 -8.73 -6.29 15.81
CA VAL A 326 -7.27 -6.42 15.70
C VAL A 326 -6.66 -5.24 14.92
N VAL A 327 -7.27 -4.82 13.82
CA VAL A 327 -6.82 -3.66 13.03
C VAL A 327 -6.95 -2.35 13.83
N LEU A 328 -8.06 -2.14 14.54
CA LEU A 328 -8.25 -0.97 15.40
C LEU A 328 -7.19 -0.89 16.51
N GLY A 329 -6.88 -2.02 17.16
CA GLY A 329 -5.77 -2.09 18.12
C GLY A 329 -4.42 -1.71 17.50
N ARG A 330 -4.15 -2.08 16.23
CA ARG A 330 -2.94 -1.63 15.51
C ARG A 330 -2.97 -0.14 15.19
N PHE A 331 -4.11 0.44 14.79
CA PHE A 331 -4.23 1.88 14.56
C PHE A 331 -3.96 2.68 15.84
N LEU A 332 -4.55 2.27 16.96
CA LEU A 332 -4.29 2.88 18.26
C LEU A 332 -2.82 2.73 18.67
N SER A 333 -2.23 1.55 18.47
CA SER A 333 -0.80 1.30 18.74
C SER A 333 0.11 2.19 17.88
N VAL A 334 -0.17 2.35 16.59
CA VAL A 334 0.54 3.28 15.68
C VAL A 334 0.52 4.71 16.22
N MET A 335 -0.66 5.22 16.57
CA MET A 335 -0.81 6.57 17.12
C MET A 335 -0.09 6.73 18.47
N GLN A 336 -0.16 5.72 19.35
CA GLN A 336 0.57 5.71 20.63
C GLN A 336 2.11 5.66 20.46
N SER A 337 2.62 4.95 19.44
CA SER A 337 4.04 4.86 19.12
C SER A 337 4.57 6.17 18.54
N VAL A 338 3.90 6.73 17.52
CA VAL A 338 4.33 8.02 16.93
C VAL A 338 4.25 9.14 17.95
N ALA A 339 3.20 9.18 18.79
CA ALA A 339 3.07 10.14 19.90
C ALA A 339 4.04 9.89 21.09
N ALA A 340 5.05 9.01 20.93
CA ALA A 340 6.16 8.88 21.86
C ALA A 340 7.46 9.56 21.37
N PHE A 341 7.56 9.89 20.06
CA PHE A 341 8.71 10.59 19.47
C PHE A 341 8.32 11.89 18.75
N SER A 342 7.18 11.92 18.05
CA SER A 342 6.64 13.13 17.43
C SER A 342 5.80 13.93 18.43
N THR A 343 6.03 15.25 18.47
CA THR A 343 5.24 16.22 19.26
C THR A 343 4.15 16.90 18.45
N SER A 344 4.06 16.67 17.13
CA SER A 344 3.00 17.24 16.27
C SER A 344 1.66 16.49 16.32
N THR A 345 1.60 15.37 17.06
CA THR A 345 0.50 14.38 17.12
C THR A 345 -0.78 14.82 17.85
N VAL A 346 -1.11 16.11 17.82
CA VAL A 346 -2.43 16.57 18.25
C VAL A 346 -3.43 16.31 17.14
N LEU A 347 -4.23 15.26 17.29
CA LEU A 347 -5.54 15.16 16.64
C LEU A 347 -6.38 16.35 17.11
N SER A 348 -6.53 17.35 16.26
CA SER A 348 -7.34 18.55 16.49
C SER A 348 -8.67 18.54 15.71
N ASP A 349 -9.03 17.39 15.14
CA ASP A 349 -10.32 17.18 14.49
C ASP A 349 -11.36 16.73 15.55
N PRO A 350 -12.50 17.43 15.69
CA PRO A 350 -13.53 17.05 16.64
C PRO A 350 -14.09 15.65 16.40
N GLY A 351 -14.27 15.24 15.14
CA GLY A 351 -14.83 13.92 14.80
C GLY A 351 -13.94 12.75 15.24
N ALA A 352 -12.62 12.90 15.10
CA ALA A 352 -11.63 11.97 15.62
C ALA A 352 -11.66 11.88 17.15
N ILE A 353 -11.81 13.01 17.86
CA ILE A 353 -11.90 13.05 19.33
C ILE A 353 -13.23 12.44 19.80
N ASP A 354 -14.36 12.78 19.17
CA ASP A 354 -15.68 12.20 19.45
C ASP A 354 -15.70 10.68 19.21
N TYR A 355 -15.00 10.19 18.19
CA TYR A 355 -14.86 8.75 17.98
C TYR A 355 -14.05 8.08 19.09
N LEU A 356 -12.89 8.64 19.50
CA LEU A 356 -12.12 8.13 20.65
C LEU A 356 -12.96 8.16 21.94
N LEU A 357 -13.73 9.23 22.17
CA LEU A 357 -14.67 9.31 23.30
C LEU A 357 -15.73 8.21 23.25
N SER A 358 -16.26 7.89 22.08
CA SER A 358 -17.20 6.78 21.91
C SER A 358 -16.60 5.42 22.32
N LEU A 359 -15.32 5.16 21.99
CA LEU A 359 -14.60 3.95 22.39
C LEU A 359 -14.45 3.84 23.91
N THR A 360 -14.22 4.98 24.59
CA THR A 360 -14.02 5.06 26.06
C THR A 360 -15.30 5.22 26.87
N SER A 361 -16.47 5.30 26.22
CA SER A 361 -17.75 5.53 26.88
C SER A 361 -18.20 4.34 27.73
N ALA A 362 -18.96 4.58 28.80
CA ALA A 362 -19.51 3.51 29.66
C ALA A 362 -20.52 2.58 28.93
N ALA A 363 -21.00 2.98 27.75
CA ALA A 363 -21.86 2.17 26.87
C ALA A 363 -21.08 1.47 25.72
N SER A 364 -19.75 1.56 25.72
CA SER A 364 -18.88 1.01 24.67
C SER A 364 -18.96 -0.52 24.62
N THR A 365 -19.23 -1.05 23.43
CA THR A 365 -19.24 -2.50 23.15
C THR A 365 -17.91 -3.03 22.63
N TYR A 366 -16.85 -2.21 22.66
CA TYR A 366 -15.52 -2.59 22.21
C TYR A 366 -14.77 -3.43 23.26
N PRO A 367 -13.83 -4.32 22.88
CA PRO A 367 -12.97 -5.05 23.81
C PRO A 367 -12.21 -4.12 24.76
N SER A 368 -12.06 -4.52 26.03
CA SER A 368 -11.46 -3.68 27.10
C SER A 368 -10.10 -3.09 26.73
N GLY A 369 -9.18 -3.89 26.16
CA GLY A 369 -7.87 -3.41 25.73
C GLY A 369 -7.90 -2.32 24.64
N ILE A 370 -8.95 -2.30 23.79
CA ILE A 370 -9.17 -1.21 22.82
C ILE A 370 -9.67 0.04 23.53
N GLN A 371 -10.59 -0.10 24.50
CA GLN A 371 -11.05 1.03 25.30
C GLN A 371 -9.90 1.65 26.12
N GLU A 372 -9.02 0.82 26.68
CA GLU A 372 -7.82 1.25 27.41
C GLU A 372 -6.81 1.97 26.50
N GLN A 373 -6.48 1.40 25.34
CA GLN A 373 -5.59 2.07 24.37
C GLN A 373 -6.17 3.40 23.87
N ALA A 374 -7.49 3.47 23.64
CA ALA A 374 -8.18 4.70 23.28
C ALA A 374 -8.14 5.74 24.41
N ALA A 375 -8.35 5.31 25.67
CA ALA A 375 -8.25 6.18 26.84
C ALA A 375 -6.85 6.78 26.99
N GLN A 376 -5.81 5.95 26.90
CA GLN A 376 -4.40 6.39 26.98
C GLN A 376 -4.05 7.38 25.85
N LEU A 377 -4.49 7.12 24.62
CA LEU A 377 -4.25 8.01 23.48
C LEU A 377 -4.98 9.35 23.65
N LEU A 378 -6.27 9.30 24.00
CA LEU A 378 -7.09 10.48 24.25
C LEU A 378 -6.55 11.32 25.42
N GLY A 379 -6.08 10.68 26.49
CA GLY A 379 -5.44 11.36 27.62
C GLY A 379 -4.22 12.18 27.21
N ARG A 380 -3.33 11.62 26.36
CA ARG A 380 -2.19 12.37 25.79
C ARG A 380 -2.65 13.56 24.95
N ILE A 381 -3.66 13.37 24.08
CA ILE A 381 -4.19 14.43 23.22
C ILE A 381 -4.75 15.59 24.05
N LEU A 382 -5.54 15.29 25.10
CA LEU A 382 -6.16 16.31 25.95
C LEU A 382 -5.16 17.05 26.83
N LEU A 383 -4.07 16.40 27.25
CA LEU A 383 -2.92 17.04 27.89
C LEU A 383 -2.08 17.93 26.95
N GLN A 384 -2.31 17.86 25.63
CA GLN A 384 -1.66 18.69 24.62
C GLN A 384 -2.58 19.80 24.06
N SER A 385 -3.91 19.56 23.95
CA SER A 385 -4.86 20.51 23.37
C SER A 385 -5.59 21.40 24.40
N GLY A 386 -5.90 20.90 25.60
CA GLY A 386 -6.45 21.69 26.71
C GLY A 386 -7.82 22.38 26.48
N GLU A 387 -8.59 21.98 25.46
CA GLU A 387 -9.82 22.69 25.09
C GLU A 387 -11.05 22.33 25.97
N PRO A 388 -11.85 23.32 26.40
CA PRO A 388 -12.98 23.13 27.34
C PRO A 388 -14.17 22.35 26.77
N LEU A 389 -14.23 22.12 25.46
CA LEU A 389 -15.28 21.31 24.85
C LEU A 389 -15.20 19.85 25.32
N HIS A 390 -13.99 19.36 25.61
CA HIS A 390 -13.71 17.97 25.97
C HIS A 390 -13.95 17.63 27.45
N CYS A 391 -14.28 18.62 28.30
CA CYS A 391 -14.61 18.42 29.72
C CYS A 391 -15.67 17.33 29.92
N ASN A 392 -16.74 17.35 29.11
CA ASN A 392 -17.83 16.37 29.20
C ASN A 392 -17.34 14.93 28.91
N GLY A 393 -16.35 14.81 28.02
CA GLY A 393 -15.73 13.53 27.66
C GLY A 393 -14.84 12.95 28.76
N LEU A 394 -13.98 13.77 29.36
CA LEU A 394 -13.16 13.38 30.52
C LEU A 394 -14.03 12.90 31.69
N ILE A 395 -15.13 13.58 31.94
CA ILE A 395 -16.12 13.21 32.96
C ILE A 395 -16.81 11.89 32.59
N ALA A 396 -17.17 11.66 31.32
CA ALA A 396 -17.74 10.38 30.88
C ALA A 396 -16.75 9.21 31.03
N MET A 397 -15.44 9.44 30.85
CA MET A 397 -14.39 8.45 31.13
C MET A 397 -14.24 8.19 32.64
N LEU A 398 -14.29 9.24 33.47
CA LEU A 398 -14.21 9.13 34.93
C LEU A 398 -15.39 8.32 35.51
N CYS A 399 -16.59 8.52 34.95
CA CYS A 399 -17.79 7.76 35.29
C CYS A 399 -17.83 6.33 34.69
N ASN A 400 -16.83 5.91 33.90
CA ASN A 400 -16.77 4.55 33.36
C ASN A 400 -16.57 3.52 34.49
N THR A 401 -17.15 2.33 34.34
CA THR A 401 -17.05 1.22 35.30
C THR A 401 -15.74 0.42 35.18
N ALA A 402 -15.03 0.51 34.05
CA ALA A 402 -13.75 -0.15 33.84
C ALA A 402 -12.60 0.64 34.52
N PRO A 403 -11.86 0.06 35.49
CA PRO A 403 -10.82 0.78 36.22
C PRO A 403 -9.74 1.45 35.33
N PRO A 404 -9.15 0.80 34.30
CA PRO A 404 -8.07 1.42 33.52
C PRO A 404 -8.45 2.71 32.79
N ILE A 405 -9.72 2.85 32.39
CA ILE A 405 -10.23 4.07 31.73
C ILE A 405 -10.38 5.20 32.76
N ARG A 406 -10.85 4.84 33.96
CA ARG A 406 -11.01 5.73 35.11
C ARG A 406 -9.66 6.15 35.71
N ASP A 407 -8.66 5.27 35.72
CA ASP A 407 -7.28 5.56 36.13
C ASP A 407 -6.71 6.68 35.24
N VAL A 408 -6.76 6.52 33.92
CA VAL A 408 -6.30 7.52 32.96
C VAL A 408 -7.10 8.83 33.04
N ALA A 409 -8.44 8.75 33.17
CA ALA A 409 -9.26 9.95 33.35
C ALA A 409 -8.88 10.74 34.62
N THR A 410 -8.61 10.02 35.71
CA THR A 410 -8.18 10.61 36.99
C THR A 410 -6.81 11.28 36.87
N GLU A 411 -5.83 10.62 36.24
CA GLU A 411 -4.49 11.18 36.01
C GLU A 411 -4.54 12.46 35.15
N VAL A 412 -5.34 12.45 34.07
CA VAL A 412 -5.49 13.59 33.15
C VAL A 412 -6.21 14.75 33.83
N ILE A 413 -7.30 14.50 34.57
CA ILE A 413 -8.04 15.56 35.29
C ILE A 413 -7.16 16.18 36.38
N ALA A 414 -6.42 15.39 37.17
CA ALA A 414 -5.48 15.92 38.15
C ALA A 414 -4.42 16.82 37.49
N SER A 415 -3.79 16.33 36.41
CA SER A 415 -2.78 17.07 35.65
C SER A 415 -3.29 18.36 35.01
N LEU A 416 -4.54 18.39 34.54
CA LEU A 416 -5.16 19.59 33.97
C LEU A 416 -5.55 20.62 35.04
N LEU A 417 -5.96 20.19 36.23
CA LEU A 417 -6.29 21.10 37.34
C LEU A 417 -5.05 21.69 38.01
N GLU A 418 -3.91 21.00 37.99
CA GLU A 418 -2.62 21.52 38.48
C GLU A 418 -1.96 22.53 37.52
N ARG A 419 -2.38 22.60 36.25
CA ARG A 419 -1.90 23.63 35.30
C ARG A 419 -2.67 24.95 35.43
N ASP A 420 -1.94 26.05 35.39
CA ASP A 420 -2.51 27.41 35.39
C ASP A 420 -2.63 28.02 33.98
N GLU A 421 -2.15 27.34 32.95
CA GLU A 421 -2.14 27.81 31.55
C GLU A 421 -3.54 27.90 30.91
N SER A 422 -4.54 27.22 31.47
CA SER A 422 -5.89 27.08 30.89
C SER A 422 -7.01 27.31 31.93
N PRO A 423 -7.18 28.53 32.48
CA PRO A 423 -8.16 28.81 33.54
C PRO A 423 -9.60 28.42 33.17
N ARG A 424 -10.03 28.65 31.94
CA ARG A 424 -11.37 28.23 31.45
C ARG A 424 -11.60 26.72 31.46
N MET A 425 -10.54 25.93 31.23
CA MET A 425 -10.59 24.46 31.33
C MET A 425 -10.75 24.05 32.79
N LYS A 426 -9.96 24.67 33.68
CA LYS A 426 -9.96 24.45 35.13
C LYS A 426 -11.31 24.80 35.77
N GLU A 427 -11.86 25.98 35.46
CA GLU A 427 -13.21 26.42 35.84
C GLU A 427 -14.30 25.43 35.37
N SER A 428 -14.25 25.02 34.09
CA SER A 428 -15.23 24.10 33.51
C SER A 428 -15.16 22.70 34.12
N LEU A 429 -13.96 22.18 34.37
CA LEU A 429 -13.75 20.90 35.06
C LEU A 429 -14.24 20.96 36.51
N VAL A 430 -13.90 22.00 37.28
CA VAL A 430 -14.37 22.15 38.68
C VAL A 430 -15.89 22.21 38.72
N HIS A 431 -16.53 23.05 37.91
CA HIS A 431 -18.00 23.12 37.84
C HIS A 431 -18.65 21.76 37.47
N ARG A 432 -18.01 20.94 36.63
CA ARG A 432 -18.48 19.57 36.36
C ARG A 432 -18.28 18.62 37.54
N LEU A 433 -17.11 18.65 38.18
CA LEU A 433 -16.80 17.81 39.34
C LEU A 433 -17.65 18.15 40.57
N MET A 434 -18.22 19.35 40.65
CA MET A 434 -19.18 19.78 41.67
C MET A 434 -20.62 19.28 41.45
N GLN A 435 -20.95 18.63 40.33
CA GLN A 435 -22.30 18.07 40.15
C GLN A 435 -22.45 16.83 41.04
N ASP A 436 -23.58 16.71 41.74
CA ASP A 436 -23.74 15.76 42.86
C ASP A 436 -23.33 14.31 42.51
N ASP A 437 -23.80 13.80 41.37
CA ASP A 437 -23.54 12.43 40.94
C ASP A 437 -22.05 12.19 40.65
N ILE A 438 -21.34 13.20 40.14
CA ILE A 438 -19.90 13.14 39.84
C ILE A 438 -19.10 13.27 41.13
N LEU A 439 -19.49 14.20 42.02
CA LEU A 439 -18.86 14.39 43.32
C LEU A 439 -18.98 13.13 44.19
N ALA A 440 -20.12 12.43 44.13
CA ALA A 440 -20.30 11.13 44.76
C ALA A 440 -19.30 10.08 44.23
N ILE A 441 -19.16 9.93 42.91
CA ILE A 441 -18.21 8.98 42.31
C ILE A 441 -16.76 9.36 42.67
N CYS A 442 -16.41 10.64 42.74
CA CYS A 442 -15.12 11.13 43.23
C CYS A 442 -14.83 10.72 44.68
N ILE A 443 -15.84 10.72 45.56
CA ILE A 443 -15.71 10.24 46.94
C ILE A 443 -15.58 8.70 46.95
N ASP A 444 -16.37 7.97 46.16
CA ASP A 444 -16.30 6.52 46.06
C ASP A 444 -14.93 6.02 45.54
N MET A 445 -14.28 6.79 44.65
CA MET A 445 -12.92 6.51 44.18
C MET A 445 -11.85 6.57 45.28
N LEU A 446 -12.11 7.17 46.44
CA LEU A 446 -11.16 7.17 47.57
C LEU A 446 -10.98 5.80 48.24
N TYR A 447 -12.00 4.95 48.17
CA TYR A 447 -11.91 3.57 48.63
C TYR A 447 -11.00 2.73 47.73
N ALA A 448 -10.82 3.09 46.45
CA ALA A 448 -9.94 2.40 45.51
C ALA A 448 -8.46 2.84 45.70
N PRO A 449 -7.55 1.93 46.09
CA PRO A 449 -6.19 2.32 46.49
C PRO A 449 -5.32 2.84 45.34
N SER A 450 -5.61 2.49 44.07
CA SER A 450 -4.83 2.95 42.91
C SER A 450 -5.04 4.44 42.57
N GLN A 451 -6.26 4.95 42.77
CA GLN A 451 -6.70 6.29 42.36
C GLN A 451 -6.69 7.29 43.53
N ARG A 452 -6.67 6.80 44.77
CA ARG A 452 -6.82 7.57 46.03
C ARG A 452 -5.98 8.85 46.10
N ARG A 453 -4.71 8.83 45.69
CA ARG A 453 -3.80 10.00 45.79
C ARG A 453 -4.21 11.10 44.80
N GLN A 454 -4.37 10.75 43.53
CA GLN A 454 -4.76 11.65 42.45
C GLN A 454 -6.18 12.18 42.67
N MET A 455 -7.10 11.33 43.14
CA MET A 455 -8.45 11.75 43.51
C MET A 455 -8.45 12.75 44.69
N LEU A 456 -7.54 12.59 45.66
CA LEU A 456 -7.37 13.60 46.72
C LEU A 456 -6.65 14.87 46.25
N GLN A 457 -5.90 14.86 45.14
CA GLN A 457 -5.44 16.09 44.49
C GLN A 457 -6.63 16.83 43.85
N ILE A 458 -7.47 16.12 43.08
CA ILE A 458 -8.68 16.65 42.45
C ILE A 458 -9.65 17.22 43.51
N LEU A 459 -10.05 16.42 44.50
CA LEU A 459 -10.95 16.84 45.57
C LEU A 459 -10.37 17.99 46.39
N ASN A 460 -9.04 18.08 46.55
CA ASN A 460 -8.45 19.25 47.21
C ASN A 460 -8.70 20.55 46.44
N ILE A 461 -8.80 20.52 45.11
CA ILE A 461 -9.10 21.71 44.31
C ILE A 461 -10.61 21.98 44.35
N VAL A 462 -11.44 20.96 44.16
CA VAL A 462 -12.91 21.08 44.21
C VAL A 462 -13.42 21.60 45.57
N LEU A 463 -12.81 21.18 46.69
CA LEU A 463 -13.16 21.63 48.06
C LEU A 463 -12.75 23.10 48.37
N GLN A 464 -12.17 23.83 47.42
CA GLN A 464 -12.01 25.28 47.53
C GLN A 464 -13.37 26.00 47.41
N GLU A 465 -14.34 25.41 46.71
CA GLU A 465 -15.70 25.92 46.58
C GLU A 465 -16.59 25.57 47.78
N GLU A 466 -17.50 26.47 48.15
CA GLU A 466 -18.36 26.31 49.34
C GLU A 466 -19.42 25.22 49.14
N ASP A 467 -20.19 25.33 48.07
CA ASP A 467 -21.08 24.28 47.53
C ASP A 467 -20.51 22.85 47.62
N ALA A 468 -19.22 22.68 47.34
CA ALA A 468 -18.57 21.37 47.35
C ALA A 468 -18.30 20.87 48.78
N ARG A 469 -17.91 21.75 49.71
CA ARG A 469 -17.72 21.40 51.12
C ARG A 469 -19.04 20.99 51.76
N ASP A 470 -20.08 21.80 51.57
CA ASP A 470 -21.38 21.63 52.22
C ASP A 470 -22.03 20.32 51.78
N ARG A 471 -21.94 19.97 50.49
CA ARG A 471 -22.38 18.67 49.97
C ARG A 471 -21.60 17.50 50.60
N VAL A 472 -20.29 17.62 50.80
CA VAL A 472 -19.46 16.57 51.43
C VAL A 472 -19.75 16.40 52.92
N VAL A 473 -20.02 17.50 53.65
CA VAL A 473 -20.34 17.48 55.07
C VAL A 473 -21.77 17.04 55.34
N ASP A 474 -22.78 17.71 54.77
CA ASP A 474 -24.17 17.55 55.17
C ASP A 474 -24.88 16.40 54.43
N ARG A 475 -24.62 16.27 53.11
CA ARG A 475 -25.34 15.34 52.22
C ARG A 475 -24.64 13.99 52.06
N PHE A 476 -23.33 13.99 51.85
CA PHE A 476 -22.54 12.75 51.75
C PHE A 476 -22.01 12.26 53.10
N GLN A 477 -21.86 13.16 54.09
CA GLN A 477 -21.45 12.83 55.47
C GLN A 477 -20.10 12.11 55.56
N CYS A 478 -19.23 12.33 54.57
CA CYS A 478 -17.99 11.56 54.37
C CYS A 478 -16.77 12.08 55.15
N VAL A 479 -16.94 12.98 56.12
CA VAL A 479 -15.80 13.53 56.91
C VAL A 479 -14.99 12.41 57.59
N SER A 480 -15.67 11.36 58.05
CA SER A 480 -15.05 10.16 58.63
C SER A 480 -14.10 9.43 57.68
N LEU A 481 -14.38 9.42 56.37
CA LEU A 481 -13.51 8.84 55.35
C LEU A 481 -12.18 9.59 55.29
N PHE A 482 -12.20 10.92 55.18
CA PHE A 482 -10.98 11.73 55.15
C PHE A 482 -10.17 11.61 56.46
N VAL A 483 -10.83 11.45 57.61
CA VAL A 483 -10.15 11.12 58.89
C VAL A 483 -9.49 9.74 58.84
N SER A 484 -10.17 8.72 58.33
CA SER A 484 -9.59 7.37 58.21
C SER A 484 -8.37 7.35 57.28
N LEU A 485 -8.39 8.14 56.20
CA LEU A 485 -7.27 8.28 55.27
C LEU A 485 -6.10 9.07 55.86
N LEU A 486 -6.35 10.05 56.75
CA LEU A 486 -5.29 10.73 57.49
C LEU A 486 -4.58 9.81 58.50
N VAL A 487 -5.31 8.86 59.08
CA VAL A 487 -4.82 7.93 60.12
C VAL A 487 -4.30 6.61 59.52
N ASP A 488 -4.43 6.41 58.20
CA ASP A 488 -3.94 5.22 57.49
C ASP A 488 -2.40 5.15 57.52
N ALA A 489 -1.88 4.38 58.47
CA ALA A 489 -0.46 4.14 58.67
C ALA A 489 0.19 3.25 57.59
N SER A 490 -0.60 2.68 56.66
CA SER A 490 -0.08 1.98 55.48
C SER A 490 0.22 2.92 54.30
N TRP A 491 -0.24 4.17 54.40
CA TRP A 491 -0.21 5.14 53.32
C TRP A 491 0.90 6.20 53.50
N ASP A 492 1.26 6.88 52.41
CA ASP A 492 2.47 7.70 52.35
C ASP A 492 2.27 9.13 52.91
N VAL A 493 3.37 9.79 53.29
CA VAL A 493 3.33 11.10 53.96
C VAL A 493 2.71 12.21 53.10
N ASP A 494 2.90 12.18 51.76
CA ASP A 494 2.19 13.12 50.88
C ASP A 494 0.70 12.82 50.80
N GLY A 495 0.33 11.54 50.81
CA GLY A 495 -1.05 11.08 50.91
C GLY A 495 -1.74 11.60 52.17
N GLN A 496 -1.16 11.32 53.35
CA GLN A 496 -1.65 11.83 54.63
C GLN A 496 -1.73 13.37 54.63
N ARG A 497 -0.76 14.06 54.02
CA ARG A 497 -0.76 15.52 53.83
C ARG A 497 -1.89 16.01 52.91
N LEU A 498 -2.29 15.25 51.89
CA LEU A 498 -3.44 15.56 51.03
C LEU A 498 -4.77 15.36 51.79
N ALA A 499 -4.90 14.31 52.60
CA ALA A 499 -6.06 14.10 53.48
C ALA A 499 -6.16 15.21 54.54
N ALA A 500 -5.06 15.60 55.17
CA ALA A 500 -5.03 16.73 56.11
C ALA A 500 -5.47 18.05 55.46
N LYS A 501 -5.03 18.34 54.23
CA LYS A 501 -5.48 19.52 53.47
C LYS A 501 -6.98 19.47 53.13
N ALA A 502 -7.52 18.29 52.83
CA ALA A 502 -8.96 18.14 52.56
C ALA A 502 -9.79 18.37 53.83
N LEU A 503 -9.40 17.78 54.96
CA LEU A 503 -10.02 18.02 56.28
C LEU A 503 -9.97 19.49 56.69
N ALA A 504 -8.82 20.15 56.51
CA ALA A 504 -8.66 21.57 56.81
C ALA A 504 -9.58 22.48 55.97
N LYS A 505 -9.97 22.05 54.76
CA LYS A 505 -10.96 22.75 53.94
C LYS A 505 -12.39 22.45 54.40
N LEU A 506 -12.73 21.19 54.67
CA LEU A 506 -14.05 20.80 55.18
C LEU A 506 -14.40 21.55 56.49
N ALA A 507 -13.42 21.74 57.38
CA ALA A 507 -13.56 22.53 58.60
C ALA A 507 -13.98 24.00 58.39
N LEU A 508 -13.82 24.56 57.18
CA LEU A 508 -14.24 25.94 56.87
C LEU A 508 -15.77 26.06 56.76
N SER A 509 -16.46 25.05 56.20
CA SER A 509 -17.93 25.04 56.13
C SER A 509 -18.58 24.97 57.51
N THR A 510 -18.04 24.11 58.40
CA THR A 510 -18.55 23.96 59.77
C THR A 510 -18.45 25.24 60.60
N TYR A 511 -17.57 26.19 60.24
CA TYR A 511 -17.45 27.47 60.93
C TYR A 511 -18.50 28.52 60.52
N ASN A 512 -19.14 28.37 59.35
CA ASN A 512 -20.15 29.32 58.87
C ASN A 512 -21.54 29.08 59.50
N LEU A 513 -21.85 27.84 59.91
CA LEU A 513 -23.11 27.48 60.56
C LEU A 513 -23.30 28.13 61.95
N ASP A 514 -22.24 28.30 62.74
CA ASP A 514 -22.31 28.94 64.06
C ASP A 514 -22.38 30.48 63.98
N ASN A 515 -21.81 31.09 62.94
CA ASN A 515 -21.91 32.54 62.70
C ASN A 515 -23.30 32.97 62.17
N ALA A 516 -24.13 32.03 61.70
CA ALA A 516 -25.50 32.29 61.26
C ALA A 516 -26.55 32.25 62.39
N ARG A 517 -26.12 32.21 63.67
CA ARG A 517 -26.99 32.01 64.85
C ARG A 517 -26.82 33.06 65.97
N PHE A 518 -26.25 34.23 65.67
CA PHE A 518 -26.12 35.37 66.58
C PHE A 518 -26.59 36.67 65.93
#